data_AF-A0A067M2K7-F1
#
_entry.id   AF-A0A067M2K7-F1
#
_cell.length_a   1.000
_cell.length_b   1.000
_cell.length_c   1.000
_cell.angle_alpha   90.00
_cell.angle_beta   90.00
_cell.angle_gamma   90.00
#
_symmetry.space_group_name_H-M   'P 1'
#
loop_
_entity.id
_entity.type
_entity.pdbx_description
1 polymer ?
#
loop_
_entity_poly.entity_id
_entity_poly.type
_entity_poly.pdbx_seq_one_letter_code
_entity_poly.pdbx_strand_id
1 'polypeptide(L)'
;MAKSTRSKVKRSFRRTKRETGVFAAHDAARLQRLSAKLKSVVEKDKDGDVPILGAQTETEAGTEAGDKIDAETRASLAGDEAKADNPQASMDIDGAKTKKVSTHGPRDSRRNSWRKSKGMPTKRTGGGGRAHRRR
;
A
#
# COMPACT_ATOMS: atom_id res chain seq x y z
N MET A 1 0.11 -10.78 52.48
CA MET A 1 1.09 -10.77 51.37
C MET A 1 0.38 -10.49 50.04
N ALA A 2 0.64 -9.33 49.43
CA ALA A 2 0.12 -9.04 48.09
C ALA A 2 0.77 -9.95 47.03
N LYS A 3 0.09 -10.16 45.90
CA LYS A 3 0.63 -10.98 44.79
C LYS A 3 1.47 -10.11 43.85
N SER A 4 2.63 -10.61 43.44
CA SER A 4 3.50 -9.96 42.45
C SER A 4 2.81 -9.83 41.07
N THR A 5 3.18 -8.81 40.30
CA THR A 5 2.75 -8.59 38.91
C THR A 5 3.05 -9.77 37.99
N ARG A 6 4.17 -10.48 38.24
CA ARG A 6 4.56 -11.65 37.44
C ARG A 6 4.04 -12.97 38.01
N SER A 7 3.27 -12.95 39.10
CA SER A 7 2.71 -14.16 39.70
C SER A 7 1.83 -14.93 38.72
N LYS A 8 1.97 -16.26 38.72
CA LYS A 8 1.27 -17.13 37.75
C LYS A 8 -0.25 -16.97 37.82
N VAL A 9 -0.79 -16.90 39.05
CA VAL A 9 -2.23 -16.71 39.31
C VAL A 9 -2.76 -15.39 38.73
N LYS A 10 -2.06 -14.26 38.88
CA LYS A 10 -2.53 -12.99 38.31
C LYS A 10 -2.36 -12.95 36.79
N ARG A 11 -1.31 -13.58 36.24
CA ARG A 11 -1.12 -13.65 34.79
C ARG A 11 -2.18 -14.51 34.10
N SER A 12 -2.52 -15.69 34.65
CA SER A 12 -3.58 -16.54 34.08
C SER A 12 -4.93 -15.83 34.08
N PHE A 13 -5.28 -15.18 35.18
CA PHE A 13 -6.51 -14.38 35.25
C PHE A 13 -6.54 -13.23 34.23
N ARG A 14 -5.42 -12.52 34.05
CA ARG A 14 -5.30 -11.48 33.01
C ARG A 14 -5.40 -12.07 31.60
N ARG A 15 -4.87 -13.27 31.37
CA ARG A 15 -4.99 -13.97 30.09
C ARG A 15 -6.46 -14.28 29.79
N THR A 16 -7.19 -14.90 30.72
CA THR A 16 -8.62 -15.20 30.55
C THR A 16 -9.43 -13.94 30.26
N LYS A 17 -9.15 -12.82 30.94
CA LYS A 17 -9.80 -11.52 30.67
C LYS A 17 -9.54 -11.00 29.25
N ARG A 18 -8.33 -11.22 28.70
CA ARG A 18 -8.00 -10.80 27.34
C ARG A 18 -8.63 -11.67 26.27
N GLU A 19 -8.75 -12.97 26.53
CA GLU A 19 -9.25 -13.95 25.53
C GLU A 19 -10.79 -14.04 25.50
N THR A 20 -11.45 -13.97 26.67
CA THR A 20 -12.90 -14.26 26.80
C THR A 20 -13.71 -13.07 27.30
N GLY A 21 -13.05 -12.00 27.73
CA GLY A 21 -13.70 -10.83 28.33
C GLY A 21 -13.97 -9.71 27.32
N VAL A 22 -14.40 -8.57 27.86
CA VAL A 22 -14.70 -7.33 27.12
C VAL A 22 -13.54 -6.86 26.23
N PHE A 23 -12.30 -7.12 26.62
CA PHE A 23 -11.10 -6.80 25.82
C PHE A 23 -11.14 -7.48 24.45
N ALA A 24 -11.50 -8.77 24.39
CA ALA A 24 -11.58 -9.51 23.14
C ALA A 24 -12.64 -8.91 22.20
N ALA A 25 -13.82 -8.58 22.73
CA ALA A 25 -14.90 -7.99 21.94
C ALA A 25 -14.53 -6.61 21.37
N HIS A 26 -13.89 -5.76 22.19
CA HIS A 26 -13.44 -4.44 21.76
C HIS A 26 -12.35 -4.53 20.69
N ASP A 27 -11.36 -5.42 20.88
CA ASP A 27 -10.29 -5.63 19.91
C ASP A 27 -10.83 -6.19 18.58
N ALA A 28 -11.77 -7.13 18.64
CA ALA A 28 -12.46 -7.64 17.45
C ALA A 28 -13.23 -6.52 16.73
N ALA A 29 -13.99 -5.69 17.44
CA ALA A 29 -14.72 -4.57 16.84
C ALA A 29 -13.77 -3.57 16.17
N ARG A 30 -12.64 -3.24 16.80
CA ARG A 30 -11.61 -2.38 16.20
C ARG A 30 -11.04 -2.99 14.92
N LEU A 31 -10.72 -4.28 14.94
CA LEU A 31 -10.22 -4.99 13.76
C LEU A 31 -11.22 -4.98 12.60
N GLN A 32 -12.52 -5.16 12.89
CA GLN A 32 -13.56 -5.08 11.86
C GLN A 32 -13.71 -3.68 11.27
N ARG A 33 -13.64 -2.63 12.10
CA ARG A 33 -13.64 -1.24 11.58
C ARG A 33 -12.44 -0.99 10.68
N LEU A 34 -11.26 -1.46 11.06
CA LEU A 34 -10.05 -1.29 10.26
C LEU A 34 -10.12 -2.06 8.94
N SER A 35 -10.59 -3.31 8.97
CA SER A 35 -10.74 -4.11 7.75
C SER A 35 -11.75 -3.50 6.79
N ALA A 36 -12.87 -2.97 7.30
CA ALA A 36 -13.86 -2.24 6.50
C ALA A 36 -13.26 -0.98 5.85
N LYS A 37 -12.49 -0.17 6.60
CA LYS A 37 -11.79 0.99 6.05
C LYS A 37 -10.81 0.61 4.95
N LEU A 38 -9.97 -0.40 5.19
CA LEU A 38 -9.00 -0.86 4.19
C LEU A 38 -9.68 -1.37 2.93
N LYS A 39 -10.79 -2.12 3.07
CA LYS A 39 -11.59 -2.54 1.90
C LYS A 39 -12.12 -1.34 1.13
N SER A 40 -12.62 -0.31 1.81
CA SER A 40 -13.11 0.91 1.14
C SER A 40 -12.02 1.67 0.40
N VAL A 41 -10.79 1.72 0.93
CA VAL A 41 -9.64 2.35 0.24
C VAL A 41 -9.30 1.52 -1.00
N VAL A 42 -9.11 0.22 -0.83
CA VAL A 42 -8.77 -0.70 -1.92
C VAL A 42 -9.85 -0.72 -3.01
N GLU A 43 -11.13 -0.60 -2.66
CA GLU A 43 -12.22 -0.53 -3.64
C GLU A 43 -12.22 0.80 -4.40
N LYS A 44 -11.95 1.93 -3.74
CA LYS A 44 -11.76 3.22 -4.43
C LYS A 44 -10.57 3.19 -5.39
N ASP A 45 -9.50 2.48 -5.03
CA ASP A 45 -8.31 2.35 -5.88
C ASP A 45 -8.52 1.39 -7.08
N LYS A 46 -9.57 0.54 -7.07
CA LYS A 46 -9.85 -0.40 -8.19
C LYS A 46 -10.38 0.29 -9.44
N ASP A 47 -10.96 1.47 -9.32
CA ASP A 47 -11.51 2.23 -10.45
C ASP A 47 -10.43 3.01 -11.24
N GLY A 48 -9.16 2.71 -10.96
CA GLY A 48 -8.01 3.16 -11.75
C GLY A 48 -7.26 4.28 -11.06
N ASP A 49 -5.94 4.10 -10.98
CA ASP A 49 -5.00 5.16 -10.65
C ASP A 49 -5.35 6.42 -11.46
N VAL A 50 -5.88 7.44 -10.80
CA VAL A 50 -5.92 8.78 -11.36
C VAL A 50 -4.47 9.16 -11.61
N PRO A 51 -4.06 9.50 -12.85
CA PRO A 51 -2.69 9.95 -13.08
C PRO A 51 -2.46 11.19 -12.22
N ILE A 52 -1.60 11.06 -11.22
CA ILE A 52 -1.09 12.20 -10.46
C ILE A 52 -0.18 12.99 -11.41
N LEU A 53 -0.79 13.87 -12.19
CA LEU A 53 -0.11 15.02 -12.78
C LEU A 53 0.00 16.04 -11.65
N GLY A 54 1.21 16.16 -11.10
CA GLY A 54 1.45 16.92 -9.88
C GLY A 54 1.04 18.38 -9.97
N ALA A 55 0.17 18.82 -9.07
CA ALA A 55 0.24 20.07 -8.33
C ALA A 55 -0.97 20.17 -7.38
N GLN A 56 -0.69 20.24 -6.08
CA GLN A 56 -1.41 20.99 -5.06
C GLN A 56 -2.94 21.10 -5.17
N THR A 57 -3.65 20.32 -4.37
CA THR A 57 -4.81 20.83 -3.60
C THR A 57 -4.75 20.23 -2.20
N GLU A 58 -4.25 21.04 -1.29
CA GLU A 58 -4.68 21.25 0.09
C GLU A 58 -5.43 20.08 0.79
N THR A 59 -4.78 19.62 1.85
CA THR A 59 -5.36 19.11 3.09
C THR A 59 -6.83 19.47 3.34
N GLU A 60 -7.72 18.48 3.30
CA GLU A 60 -8.94 18.51 4.11
C GLU A 60 -9.12 17.18 4.85
N ALA A 61 -8.55 17.14 6.05
CA ALA A 61 -9.01 16.29 7.13
C ALA A 61 -9.25 17.20 8.33
N GLY A 62 -10.50 17.58 8.60
CA GLY A 62 -10.84 18.21 9.89
C GLY A 62 -12.11 19.02 9.91
N THR A 63 -13.08 18.52 10.69
CA THR A 63 -13.94 19.29 11.60
C THR A 63 -14.98 20.24 10.99
N GLU A 64 -16.20 19.74 10.84
CA GLU A 64 -17.43 20.55 10.93
C GLU A 64 -17.56 21.11 12.37
N ALA A 65 -16.94 22.27 12.64
CA ALA A 65 -17.33 23.22 13.70
C ALA A 65 -16.48 24.51 13.65
N GLY A 66 -17.12 25.65 13.33
CA GLY A 66 -16.57 27.02 13.41
C GLY A 66 -15.83 27.45 12.13
N ASP A 67 -15.83 28.70 11.67
CA ASP A 67 -16.31 29.98 12.19
C ASP A 67 -16.35 30.96 10.99
N LYS A 68 -17.19 32.00 11.05
CA LYS A 68 -17.38 32.96 9.95
C LYS A 68 -16.17 33.88 9.84
N ILE A 69 -15.58 34.01 8.65
CA ILE A 69 -14.59 35.05 8.35
C ILE A 69 -14.99 35.75 7.05
N ASP A 70 -15.09 37.07 7.13
CA ASP A 70 -15.71 37.98 6.16
C ASP A 70 -14.95 38.14 4.84
N ALA A 71 -15.69 38.54 3.81
CA ALA A 71 -15.34 38.51 2.40
C ALA A 71 -14.30 39.55 1.90
N GLU A 72 -13.65 40.30 2.79
CA GLU A 72 -12.78 41.42 2.41
C GLU A 72 -11.31 41.05 2.14
N THR A 73 -10.87 39.81 2.42
CA THR A 73 -9.48 39.37 2.20
C THR A 73 -9.23 38.65 0.88
N ARG A 74 -10.25 38.48 0.01
CA ARG A 74 -10.13 37.79 -1.29
C ARG A 74 -9.82 38.70 -2.49
N ALA A 75 -9.74 40.02 -2.31
CA ALA A 75 -9.65 40.98 -3.42
C ALA A 75 -8.23 41.44 -3.80
N SER A 76 -7.16 40.97 -3.14
CA SER A 76 -5.81 41.55 -3.31
C SER A 76 -4.79 40.67 -4.06
N LEU A 77 -5.20 39.61 -4.76
CA LEU A 77 -4.26 38.71 -5.45
C LEU A 77 -4.66 38.43 -6.92
N ALA A 78 -5.03 39.49 -7.65
CA ALA A 78 -5.26 39.44 -9.09
C ALA A 78 -4.24 40.34 -9.80
N GLY A 79 -3.22 39.72 -10.41
CA GLY A 79 -2.25 40.40 -11.24
C GLY A 79 -1.08 39.49 -11.59
N ASP A 80 -1.10 38.88 -12.77
CA ASP A 80 -0.30 39.34 -13.91
C ASP A 80 -0.10 38.18 -14.90
N GLU A 81 -0.65 38.34 -16.10
CA GLU A 81 -0.53 37.41 -17.23
C GLU A 81 0.81 37.63 -17.93
N ALA A 82 1.63 36.58 -18.08
CA ALA A 82 2.76 36.59 -19.00
C ALA A 82 2.68 35.40 -19.96
N LYS A 83 2.20 35.70 -21.17
CA LYS A 83 2.37 34.92 -22.40
C LYS A 83 3.86 34.75 -22.72
N ALA A 84 4.27 33.52 -23.07
CA ALA A 84 5.46 33.30 -23.89
C ALA A 84 5.30 32.01 -24.72
N ASP A 85 5.57 32.18 -26.02
CA ASP A 85 5.32 31.30 -27.15
C ASP A 85 6.24 30.05 -27.22
N ASN A 86 5.64 28.92 -27.65
CA ASN A 86 6.00 27.97 -28.74
C ASN A 86 7.50 27.56 -28.95
N PRO A 87 7.87 26.35 -29.46
CA PRO A 87 7.02 25.33 -30.10
C PRO A 87 7.25 23.86 -29.71
N GLN A 88 6.20 23.08 -29.91
CA GLN A 88 6.24 21.63 -30.02
C GLN A 88 7.20 21.21 -31.15
N ALA A 89 8.40 20.77 -30.79
CA ALA A 89 9.17 19.85 -31.61
C ALA A 89 8.71 18.42 -31.26
N SER A 90 7.60 17.99 -31.85
CA SER A 90 7.23 16.57 -31.89
C SER A 90 8.23 15.86 -32.78
N MET A 91 9.23 15.22 -32.16
CA MET A 91 10.04 14.24 -32.89
C MET A 91 9.15 13.01 -33.13
N ASP A 92 8.65 12.89 -34.35
CA ASP A 92 7.98 11.70 -34.85
C ASP A 92 8.93 10.50 -34.73
N ILE A 93 8.65 9.64 -33.75
CA ILE A 93 9.31 8.34 -33.61
C ILE A 93 8.59 7.39 -34.56
N ASP A 94 9.18 7.20 -35.74
CA ASP A 94 8.75 6.23 -36.75
C ASP A 94 8.45 4.87 -36.10
N GLY A 95 7.25 4.34 -36.41
CA GLY A 95 6.58 3.20 -35.77
C GLY A 95 7.23 1.82 -35.94
N ALA A 96 8.53 1.68 -35.70
CA ALA A 96 9.15 0.39 -35.49
C ALA A 96 8.87 -0.08 -34.05
N LYS A 97 8.17 -1.21 -33.89
CA LYS A 97 7.96 -1.86 -32.59
C LYS A 97 9.31 -2.23 -31.99
N THR A 98 9.88 -1.34 -31.16
CA THR A 98 11.13 -1.61 -30.45
C THR A 98 10.88 -2.81 -29.55
N LYS A 99 11.68 -3.87 -29.71
CA LYS A 99 11.62 -5.03 -28.81
C LYS A 99 11.91 -4.48 -27.42
N LYS A 100 10.94 -4.54 -26.49
CA LYS A 100 11.14 -4.13 -25.10
C LYS A 100 12.30 -4.96 -24.53
N VAL A 101 13.47 -4.34 -24.43
CA VAL A 101 14.63 -4.94 -23.80
C VAL A 101 14.35 -4.95 -22.31
N SER A 102 14.18 -6.14 -21.73
CA SER A 102 14.11 -6.28 -20.28
C SER A 102 15.43 -5.80 -19.69
N THR A 103 15.39 -4.69 -18.96
CA THR A 103 16.54 -4.15 -18.21
C THR A 103 16.92 -5.04 -17.02
N HIS A 104 16.07 -6.00 -16.66
CA HIS A 104 16.33 -6.95 -15.60
C HIS A 104 16.83 -8.27 -16.21
N GLY A 105 18.06 -8.65 -15.85
CA GLY A 105 18.62 -9.96 -16.20
C GLY A 105 17.82 -11.12 -15.58
N PRO A 106 18.06 -12.37 -16.03
CA PRO A 106 17.34 -13.53 -15.53
C PRO A 106 17.48 -13.65 -14.00
N ARG A 107 16.35 -13.64 -13.29
CA ARG A 107 16.30 -13.83 -11.82
C ARG A 107 16.50 -15.30 -11.46
N ASP A 108 17.67 -15.84 -11.81
CA ASP A 108 18.08 -17.17 -11.41
C ASP A 108 18.41 -17.19 -9.91
N SER A 109 17.87 -18.17 -9.18
CA SER A 109 18.29 -18.40 -7.79
C SER A 109 19.76 -18.84 -7.74
N ARG A 110 20.47 -18.52 -6.65
CA ARG A 110 21.84 -19.02 -6.39
C ARG A 110 21.95 -20.55 -6.48
N ARG A 111 20.87 -21.28 -6.19
CA ARG A 111 20.81 -22.74 -6.38
C ARG A 111 20.81 -23.13 -7.86
N ASN A 112 20.11 -22.41 -8.71
CA ASN A 112 20.09 -22.69 -10.15
C ASN A 112 21.44 -22.40 -10.80
N SER A 113 22.15 -21.34 -10.39
CA SER A 113 23.51 -21.07 -10.90
C SER A 113 24.51 -22.14 -10.47
N TRP A 114 24.47 -22.60 -9.21
CA TRP A 114 25.30 -23.74 -8.76
C TRP A 114 24.97 -25.05 -9.48
N ARG A 115 23.69 -25.28 -9.81
CA ARG A 115 23.30 -26.47 -10.58
C ARG A 115 23.79 -26.39 -12.04
N LYS A 116 23.65 -25.23 -12.70
CA LYS A 116 24.18 -25.00 -14.05
C LYS A 116 25.69 -25.21 -14.08
N SER A 117 26.45 -24.68 -13.12
CA SER A 117 27.90 -24.85 -13.06
C SER A 117 28.34 -26.29 -12.76
N LYS A 118 27.47 -27.09 -12.12
CA LYS A 118 27.69 -28.51 -11.86
C LYS A 118 27.08 -29.43 -12.92
N GLY A 119 26.64 -28.90 -14.07
CA GLY A 119 26.03 -29.70 -15.14
C GLY A 119 24.71 -30.37 -14.75
N MET A 120 24.09 -29.94 -13.64
CA MET A 120 22.83 -30.47 -13.17
C MET A 120 21.65 -29.69 -13.77
N PRO A 121 20.52 -30.36 -14.07
CA PRO A 121 19.35 -29.68 -14.61
C PRO A 121 18.83 -28.67 -13.58
N THR A 122 18.55 -27.45 -14.03
CA THR A 122 17.94 -26.43 -13.16
C THR A 122 16.56 -26.89 -12.70
N LYS A 123 16.20 -26.59 -11.45
CA LYS A 123 14.85 -26.90 -10.99
C LYS A 123 13.91 -25.95 -11.72
N ARG A 124 12.89 -26.49 -12.42
CA ARG A 124 11.81 -25.69 -13.01
C ARG A 124 11.25 -24.77 -11.93
N THR A 125 11.50 -23.48 -12.05
CA THR A 125 10.93 -22.44 -11.20
C THR A 125 9.51 -22.21 -11.69
N GLY A 126 8.59 -23.07 -11.26
CA GLY A 126 7.18 -23.04 -11.65
C GLY A 126 6.60 -24.45 -11.73
N GLY A 127 6.03 -24.93 -10.62
CA GLY A 127 5.43 -26.27 -10.54
C GLY A 127 5.72 -26.94 -9.20
N GLY A 128 5.26 -26.33 -8.10
CA GLY A 128 5.24 -26.99 -6.80
C GLY A 128 4.32 -28.20 -6.88
N GLY A 129 4.93 -29.40 -6.84
CA GLY A 129 4.23 -30.67 -6.85
C GLY A 129 3.18 -30.72 -5.74
N ARG A 130 1.92 -30.83 -6.12
CA ARG A 130 0.88 -31.38 -5.26
C ARG A 130 1.23 -32.85 -5.06
N ALA A 131 1.98 -33.14 -4.01
CA ALA A 131 2.07 -34.51 -3.53
C ALA A 131 0.66 -34.92 -3.11
N HIS A 132 0.02 -35.78 -3.90
CA HIS A 132 -1.17 -36.51 -3.49
C HIS A 132 -0.82 -37.28 -2.22
N ARG A 133 -1.17 -36.73 -1.05
CA ARG A 133 -1.30 -37.55 0.16
C ARG A 133 -2.48 -38.47 -0.10
N ARG A 134 -2.18 -39.72 -0.48
CA ARG A 134 -3.18 -40.79 -0.46
C ARG A 134 -3.66 -40.93 0.99
N ARG A 135 -4.97 -40.84 1.16
CA ARG A 135 -5.66 -41.22 2.39
C ARG A 135 -5.54 -42.74 2.56
#